data_AF-D7DT27-F1
#
_entry.id   AF-D7DT27-F1
#
_cell.length_a   1.000
_cell.length_b   1.000
_cell.length_c   1.000
_cell.angle_alpha   90.00
_cell.angle_beta   90.00
_cell.angle_gamma   90.00
#
_symmetry.space_group_name_H-M   'P 1'
#
loop_
_entity.id
_entity.type
_entity.pdbx_description
1 polymer ?
#
loop_
_entity_poly.entity_id
_entity_poly.type
_entity_poly.pdbx_seq_one_letter_code
_entity_poly.pdbx_strand_id
1 'polypeptide(L)'
;MKIEIEKEDEKFIGLKIKDAIGHNENLKKYVIIKDKENNKNNKNNKTYKIDFNSKKAVYEYNVGILKGLYDLNMQFHSNALVPTPVNRYTFVYYILNEFMNIMQNTYNLKDINIKPKNINVLEIGTGSGILSILMSKYFYELTKLDDKLINSINIYATDIKEEYLEIARKNYNNNINGNINNNINKNNKNNKNNKNNINTKLKVPVDFINSKGNLIKNINELSDYKFDIIFTYPPYYSDHSVASVRSFGGADAEKVELIGGGKYGEKFSEQLIEEAKDFLNENGIIAFMFPDKPEERRKLVEKKIIDCNLELDKYEIQSGKRKRHIIFGIKKE
;
A
#
# COMPACT_ATOMS: atom_id res chain seq x y z
N MET A 1 9.00 19.62 -1.05
CA MET A 1 8.19 20.33 -0.04
C MET A 1 8.04 19.40 1.18
N LYS A 2 8.07 19.87 2.43
CA LYS A 2 7.86 19.00 3.61
C LYS A 2 6.39 19.14 4.02
N ILE A 3 5.54 18.22 3.60
CA ILE A 3 4.14 18.18 4.06
C ILE A 3 4.17 17.57 5.45
N GLU A 4 3.78 18.35 6.46
CA GLU A 4 3.58 17.82 7.81
C GLU A 4 2.27 17.02 7.81
N ILE A 5 2.33 15.78 8.33
CA ILE A 5 1.15 14.94 8.53
C ILE A 5 0.25 15.68 9.51
N GLU A 6 -1.02 15.92 9.15
CA GLU A 6 -1.96 16.61 10.03
C GLU A 6 -2.13 15.83 11.35
N LYS A 7 -2.41 16.53 12.45
CA LYS A 7 -2.56 15.90 13.78
C LYS A 7 -3.61 14.78 13.81
N GLU A 8 -4.62 14.84 12.94
CA GLU A 8 -5.64 13.79 12.85
C GLU A 8 -5.14 12.51 12.17
N ASP A 9 -4.08 12.61 11.36
CA ASP A 9 -3.43 11.49 10.67
C ASP A 9 -2.29 10.86 11.49
N GLU A 10 -1.83 11.53 12.55
CA GLU A 10 -0.86 10.96 13.51
C GLU A 10 -1.37 9.67 14.20
N LYS A 11 -2.70 9.48 14.24
CA LYS A 11 -3.29 8.23 14.77
C LYS A 11 -2.96 7.00 13.91
N PHE A 12 -2.56 7.19 12.66
CA PHE A 12 -2.30 6.14 11.68
C PHE A 12 -0.81 5.78 11.50
N ILE A 13 0.10 6.42 12.25
CA ILE A 13 1.55 6.27 12.03
C ILE A 13 2.29 5.48 13.11
N GLY A 14 1.59 4.92 14.10
CA GLY A 14 2.23 4.05 15.08
C GLY A 14 1.31 3.40 16.10
N LEU A 15 1.50 2.11 16.34
CA LEU A 15 0.84 1.36 17.41
C LEU A 15 1.91 0.76 18.31
N LYS A 16 1.80 1.00 19.62
CA LYS A 16 2.73 0.41 20.59
C LYS A 16 2.58 -1.11 20.56
N ILE A 17 3.68 -1.84 20.76
CA ILE A 17 3.67 -3.32 20.78
C ILE A 17 2.60 -3.87 21.73
N LYS A 18 2.45 -3.25 22.90
CA LYS A 18 1.42 -3.62 23.88
C LYS A 18 -0.01 -3.55 23.33
N ASP A 19 -0.29 -2.58 22.47
CA ASP A 19 -1.61 -2.32 21.91
C ASP A 19 -1.82 -3.23 20.69
N ALA A 20 -0.78 -3.45 19.87
CA ALA A 20 -0.80 -4.40 18.76
C ALA A 20 -1.14 -5.84 19.18
N ILE A 21 -0.73 -6.26 20.40
CA ILE A 21 -1.12 -7.54 20.98
C ILE A 21 -2.64 -7.68 21.12
N GLY A 22 -3.34 -6.58 21.45
CA GLY A 22 -4.80 -6.57 21.58
C GLY A 22 -5.52 -6.81 20.24
N HIS A 23 -4.84 -6.55 19.13
CA HIS A 23 -5.38 -6.74 17.78
C HIS A 23 -4.91 -8.02 17.09
N ASN A 24 -3.88 -8.68 17.64
CA ASN A 24 -3.41 -9.98 17.16
C ASN A 24 -2.82 -10.80 18.31
N GLU A 25 -3.58 -11.78 18.81
CA GLU A 25 -3.15 -12.61 19.93
C GLU A 25 -1.92 -13.48 19.62
N ASN A 26 -1.70 -13.86 18.36
CA ASN A 26 -0.53 -14.63 17.96
C ASN A 26 0.78 -13.87 18.19
N LEU A 27 0.73 -12.53 18.18
CA LEU A 27 1.88 -11.69 18.50
C LEU A 27 2.41 -11.94 19.92
N LYS A 28 1.55 -12.34 20.88
CA LYS A 28 1.96 -12.63 22.27
C LYS A 28 3.11 -13.63 22.36
N LYS A 29 3.16 -14.60 21.44
CA LYS A 29 4.20 -15.66 21.36
C LYS A 29 5.59 -15.10 21.07
N TYR A 30 5.68 -13.89 20.52
CA TYR A 30 6.92 -13.28 20.05
C TYR A 30 7.33 -12.03 20.84
N VAL A 31 6.58 -11.67 21.89
CA VAL A 31 6.82 -10.46 22.68
C VAL A 31 7.56 -10.82 23.98
N ILE A 32 8.70 -10.18 24.18
CA ILE A 32 9.45 -10.22 25.44
C ILE A 32 8.92 -9.10 26.33
N ILE A 33 8.36 -9.47 27.47
CA ILE A 33 7.89 -8.53 28.49
C ILE A 33 8.93 -8.45 29.60
N LYS A 34 9.45 -7.26 29.88
CA LYS A 34 10.39 -7.01 31.00
C LYS A 34 9.84 -5.93 31.90
N ASP A 35 9.92 -6.13 33.21
CA ASP A 35 9.69 -5.06 34.17
C ASP A 35 10.81 -4.02 34.05
N LYS A 36 10.47 -2.73 34.12
CA LYS A 36 11.51 -1.70 34.27
C LYS A 36 12.06 -1.79 35.68
N GLU A 37 13.26 -2.32 35.82
CA GLU A 37 14.05 -2.14 37.03
C GLU A 37 14.27 -0.63 37.25
N ASN A 38 14.00 -0.16 38.47
CA ASN A 38 14.13 1.22 38.97
C ASN A 38 12.94 2.17 38.79
N ASN A 39 11.78 1.82 39.38
CA ASN A 39 10.97 2.83 40.08
C ASN A 39 10.13 2.16 41.18
N LYS A 40 10.63 2.20 42.43
CA LYS A 40 9.98 1.64 43.62
C LYS A 40 8.56 2.19 43.89
N ASN A 41 8.12 3.23 43.17
CA ASN A 41 6.83 3.89 43.34
C ASN A 41 5.82 3.67 42.20
N ASN A 42 6.10 2.82 41.20
CA ASN A 42 5.15 2.59 40.10
C ASN A 42 5.07 1.11 39.70
N LYS A 43 4.12 0.38 40.31
CA LYS A 43 3.92 -1.07 40.15
C LYS A 43 3.55 -1.56 38.73
N ASN A 44 3.44 -0.69 37.72
CA ASN A 44 2.89 -1.04 36.39
C ASN A 44 3.72 -0.56 35.18
N ASN A 45 5.05 -0.49 35.27
CA ASN A 45 5.87 -0.04 34.12
C ASN A 45 6.56 -1.22 33.40
N LYS A 46 5.78 -1.99 32.64
CA LYS A 46 6.27 -3.07 31.78
C LYS A 46 6.78 -2.53 30.43
N THR A 47 7.89 -3.08 29.94
CA THR A 47 8.37 -2.88 28.57
C THR A 47 8.05 -4.08 27.72
N TYR A 48 7.59 -3.83 26.49
CA TYR A 48 7.24 -4.83 25.51
C TYR A 48 8.21 -4.69 24.35
N LYS A 49 8.93 -5.76 24.01
CA LYS A 49 9.91 -5.80 22.92
C LYS A 49 9.62 -6.97 21.99
N ILE A 50 9.89 -6.81 20.71
CA ILE A 50 9.87 -7.89 19.72
C ILE A 50 11.23 -7.99 19.03
N ASP A 51 11.58 -9.18 18.58
CA ASP A 51 12.73 -9.38 17.73
C ASP A 51 12.37 -9.12 16.26
N PHE A 52 12.80 -7.97 15.74
CA PHE A 52 12.57 -7.59 14.34
C PHE A 52 13.42 -8.38 13.34
N ASN A 53 14.29 -9.29 13.78
CA ASN A 53 14.99 -10.22 12.89
C ASN A 53 14.17 -11.51 12.64
N SER A 54 13.16 -11.79 13.47
CA SER A 54 12.27 -12.93 13.29
C SER A 54 11.16 -12.60 12.28
N LYS A 55 11.17 -13.27 11.11
CA LYS A 55 10.13 -13.15 10.07
C LYS A 55 8.73 -13.28 10.65
N LYS A 56 8.53 -14.29 11.51
CA LYS A 56 7.25 -14.58 12.15
C LYS A 56 6.83 -13.47 13.12
N ALA A 57 7.76 -12.95 13.93
CA ALA A 57 7.45 -11.84 14.83
C ALA A 57 7.07 -10.56 14.07
N VAL A 58 7.80 -10.25 12.99
CA VAL A 58 7.51 -9.09 12.11
C VAL A 58 6.18 -9.27 11.40
N TYR A 59 5.88 -10.48 10.91
CA TYR A 59 4.59 -10.83 10.32
C TYR A 59 3.44 -10.56 11.29
N GLU A 60 3.47 -11.17 12.48
CA GLU A 60 2.37 -11.02 13.45
C GLU A 60 2.24 -9.57 13.94
N TYR A 61 3.37 -8.86 14.08
CA TYR A 61 3.35 -7.44 14.45
C TYR A 61 2.65 -6.62 13.37
N ASN A 62 3.03 -6.77 12.09
CA ASN A 62 2.45 -6.01 10.99
C ASN A 62 0.97 -6.36 10.75
N VAL A 63 0.56 -7.62 10.97
CA VAL A 63 -0.88 -7.99 10.99
C VAL A 63 -1.61 -7.25 12.12
N GLY A 64 -1.02 -7.18 13.31
CA GLY A 64 -1.57 -6.42 14.44
C GLY A 64 -1.66 -4.91 14.14
N ILE A 65 -0.67 -4.33 13.44
CA ILE A 65 -0.73 -2.94 12.97
C ILE A 65 -1.87 -2.75 11.99
N LEU A 66 -2.00 -3.62 10.98
CA LEU A 66 -3.07 -3.52 9.99
C LEU A 66 -4.45 -3.55 10.62
N LYS A 67 -4.64 -4.45 11.57
CA LYS A 67 -5.89 -4.57 12.29
C LYS A 67 -6.15 -3.40 13.24
N GLY A 68 -5.13 -2.97 13.99
CA GLY A 68 -5.29 -1.94 15.01
C GLY A 68 -5.41 -0.51 14.46
N LEU A 69 -4.65 -0.18 13.42
CA LEU A 69 -4.63 1.17 12.86
C LEU A 69 -5.58 1.35 11.67
N TYR A 70 -5.70 0.33 10.81
CA TYR A 70 -6.44 0.46 9.55
C TYR A 70 -7.69 -0.43 9.49
N ASP A 71 -7.97 -1.20 10.56
CA ASP A 71 -9.04 -2.19 10.62
C ASP A 71 -9.04 -3.19 9.44
N LEU A 72 -7.84 -3.48 8.92
CA LEU A 72 -7.62 -4.41 7.81
C LEU A 72 -7.19 -5.78 8.31
N ASN A 73 -7.86 -6.82 7.82
CA ASN A 73 -7.52 -8.22 8.03
C ASN A 73 -6.73 -8.72 6.81
N MET A 74 -5.41 -8.81 6.90
CA MET A 74 -4.57 -9.27 5.78
C MET A 74 -3.66 -10.43 6.16
N GLN A 75 -3.29 -11.21 5.15
CA GLN A 75 -2.30 -12.26 5.18
C GLN A 75 -1.23 -11.98 4.13
N PHE A 76 -0.01 -12.46 4.36
CA PHE A 76 1.10 -12.32 3.43
C PHE A 76 1.63 -13.69 3.06
N HIS A 77 2.14 -13.83 1.83
CA HIS A 77 2.77 -15.05 1.39
C HIS A 77 3.97 -15.38 2.27
N SER A 78 4.17 -16.66 2.61
CA SER A 78 5.23 -17.09 3.52
C SER A 78 6.62 -16.81 2.98
N ASN A 79 6.78 -16.76 1.65
CA ASN A 79 8.06 -16.50 0.99
C ASN A 79 8.22 -15.02 0.62
N ALA A 80 7.14 -14.23 0.56
CA ALA A 80 7.24 -12.81 0.26
C ALA A 80 7.91 -12.01 1.39
N LEU A 81 8.36 -10.80 1.04
CA LEU A 81 8.78 -9.78 1.99
C LEU A 81 7.56 -9.31 2.80
N VAL A 82 7.65 -9.34 4.13
CA VAL A 82 6.57 -8.82 4.99
C VAL A 82 6.53 -7.29 4.88
N PRO A 83 5.47 -6.69 4.33
CA PRO A 83 5.42 -5.25 4.14
C PRO A 83 5.21 -4.55 5.48
N THR A 84 5.82 -3.38 5.66
CA THR A 84 5.56 -2.49 6.80
C THR A 84 4.31 -1.65 6.51
N PRO A 85 3.19 -1.81 7.24
CA PRO A 85 1.92 -1.15 6.90
C PRO A 85 1.97 0.38 6.95
N VAL A 86 2.64 0.94 7.96
CA VAL A 86 2.73 2.40 8.15
C VAL A 86 3.32 3.09 6.91
N ASN A 87 4.45 2.60 6.39
CA ASN A 87 5.06 3.17 5.20
C ASN A 87 4.17 3.06 3.95
N ARG A 88 3.31 2.04 3.89
CA ARG A 88 2.41 1.77 2.75
C ARG A 88 1.23 2.71 2.80
N TYR A 89 0.67 2.90 3.98
CA TYR A 89 -0.34 3.91 4.25
C TYR A 89 0.19 5.31 3.92
N THR A 90 1.36 5.68 4.43
CA THR A 90 1.94 7.00 4.14
C THR A 90 2.19 7.18 2.64
N PHE A 91 2.63 6.14 1.91
CA PHE A 91 2.77 6.25 0.46
C PHE A 91 1.43 6.54 -0.25
N VAL A 92 0.37 5.80 0.07
CA VAL A 92 -0.98 6.03 -0.46
C VAL A 92 -1.51 7.43 -0.10
N TYR A 93 -1.26 7.88 1.13
CA TYR A 93 -1.64 9.22 1.61
C TYR A 93 -1.05 10.33 0.73
N TYR A 94 0.26 10.28 0.48
CA TYR A 94 0.93 11.28 -0.34
C TYR A 94 0.44 11.25 -1.79
N ILE A 95 0.17 10.06 -2.36
CA ILE A 95 -0.39 9.94 -3.70
C ILE A 95 -1.75 10.64 -3.78
N LEU A 96 -2.67 10.36 -2.86
CA LEU A 96 -4.01 10.93 -2.91
C LEU A 96 -4.00 12.43 -2.64
N ASN A 97 -3.18 12.92 -1.72
CA ASN A 97 -3.07 14.36 -1.49
C ASN A 97 -2.53 15.10 -2.69
N GLU A 98 -1.48 14.59 -3.33
CA GLU A 98 -0.93 15.19 -4.55
C GLU A 98 -1.98 15.22 -5.66
N PHE A 99 -2.66 14.09 -5.87
CA PHE A 99 -3.74 14.00 -6.85
C PHE A 99 -4.87 15.01 -6.56
N MET A 100 -5.34 15.09 -5.32
CA MET A 100 -6.41 16.02 -4.94
C MET A 100 -5.98 17.49 -5.07
N ASN A 101 -4.73 17.81 -4.78
CA ASN A 101 -4.17 19.16 -4.97
C ASN A 101 -4.17 19.54 -6.46
N ILE A 102 -3.74 18.64 -7.33
CA ILE A 102 -3.77 18.85 -8.78
C ILE A 102 -5.21 19.07 -9.27
N MET A 103 -6.14 18.22 -8.84
CA MET A 103 -7.56 18.35 -9.21
C MET A 103 -8.17 19.69 -8.73
N GLN A 104 -7.85 20.13 -7.52
CA GLN A 104 -8.31 21.40 -6.97
C GLN A 104 -7.82 22.60 -7.78
N ASN A 105 -6.53 22.59 -8.14
CA ASN A 105 -5.91 23.67 -8.90
C ASN A 105 -6.39 23.71 -10.36
N THR A 106 -6.67 22.54 -10.95
CA THR A 106 -7.10 22.42 -12.35
C THR A 106 -8.56 22.83 -12.54
N TYR A 107 -9.46 22.41 -11.65
CA TYR A 107 -10.90 22.51 -11.88
C TYR A 107 -11.62 23.64 -11.12
N ASN A 108 -10.89 24.53 -10.43
CA ASN A 108 -11.43 25.65 -9.62
C ASN A 108 -12.78 25.30 -8.97
N LEU A 109 -12.73 24.44 -7.95
CA LEU A 109 -13.88 23.69 -7.40
C LEU A 109 -15.04 24.53 -6.80
N LYS A 110 -15.07 25.85 -7.02
CA LYS A 110 -16.17 26.75 -6.61
C LYS A 110 -17.40 26.63 -7.50
N ASP A 111 -17.29 26.10 -8.71
CA ASP A 111 -18.40 25.92 -9.65
C ASP A 111 -18.59 24.43 -10.01
N ILE A 112 -19.25 23.64 -9.15
CA ILE A 112 -19.42 22.19 -9.42
C ILE A 112 -20.88 21.78 -9.49
N ASN A 113 -21.35 21.68 -10.73
CA ASN A 113 -22.33 20.69 -11.15
C ASN A 113 -21.68 19.69 -12.13
N ILE A 114 -20.41 19.35 -11.91
CA ILE A 114 -19.63 18.44 -12.75
C ILE A 114 -20.00 17.01 -12.39
N LYS A 115 -20.51 16.23 -13.35
CA LYS A 115 -20.65 14.78 -13.19
C LYS A 115 -19.25 14.22 -12.88
N PRO A 116 -19.10 13.35 -11.87
CA PRO A 116 -17.78 12.82 -11.54
C PRO A 116 -17.23 12.07 -12.75
N LYS A 117 -16.08 12.55 -13.24
CA LYS A 117 -15.26 11.82 -14.21
C LYS A 117 -14.85 10.50 -13.56
N ASN A 118 -14.83 9.42 -14.34
CA ASN A 118 -14.27 8.17 -13.85
C ASN A 118 -12.78 8.39 -13.50
N ILE A 119 -12.38 8.03 -12.29
CA ILE A 119 -11.00 8.06 -11.80
C ILE A 119 -10.46 6.64 -11.92
N ASN A 120 -9.49 6.44 -12.81
CA ASN A 120 -8.85 5.16 -13.03
C ASN A 120 -7.48 5.13 -12.36
N VAL A 121 -7.24 4.09 -11.56
CA VAL A 121 -6.04 3.95 -10.72
C VAL A 121 -5.39 2.60 -11.00
N LEU A 122 -4.08 2.58 -11.21
CA LEU A 122 -3.32 1.36 -11.51
C LEU A 122 -2.15 1.17 -10.54
N GLU A 123 -2.15 0.05 -9.82
CA GLU A 123 -1.00 -0.46 -9.07
C GLU A 123 -0.22 -1.48 -9.91
N ILE A 124 1.11 -1.31 -10.01
CA ILE A 124 2.02 -2.30 -10.58
C ILE A 124 2.79 -3.05 -9.49
N GLY A 125 2.71 -4.39 -9.50
CA GLY A 125 3.40 -5.26 -8.55
C GLY A 125 2.72 -5.28 -7.18
N THR A 126 1.44 -5.66 -7.15
CA THR A 126 0.58 -5.56 -5.96
C THR A 126 0.98 -6.51 -4.83
N GLY A 127 1.64 -7.62 -5.15
CA GLY A 127 1.95 -8.69 -4.20
C GLY A 127 0.68 -9.16 -3.50
N SER A 128 0.61 -8.97 -2.19
CA SER A 128 -0.56 -9.35 -1.38
C SER A 128 -1.73 -8.34 -1.40
N GLY A 129 -1.69 -7.30 -2.24
CA GLY A 129 -2.78 -6.32 -2.36
C GLY A 129 -2.74 -5.15 -1.38
N ILE A 130 -1.65 -4.95 -0.62
CA ILE A 130 -1.68 -3.99 0.50
C ILE A 130 -1.88 -2.55 0.07
N LEU A 131 -1.25 -2.07 -1.02
CA LEU A 131 -1.40 -0.69 -1.41
C LEU A 131 -2.75 -0.45 -2.09
N SER A 132 -3.20 -1.30 -3.02
CA SER A 132 -4.54 -1.19 -3.63
C SER A 132 -5.68 -1.29 -2.61
N ILE A 133 -5.57 -2.15 -1.59
CA ILE A 133 -6.57 -2.23 -0.51
C ILE A 133 -6.57 -0.96 0.35
N LEU A 134 -5.38 -0.42 0.70
CA LEU A 134 -5.29 0.86 1.40
C LEU A 134 -5.81 2.02 0.57
N MET A 135 -5.54 2.02 -0.74
CA MET A 135 -6.04 2.98 -1.71
C MET A 135 -7.58 2.95 -1.76
N SER A 136 -8.17 1.77 -1.91
CA SER A 136 -9.63 1.55 -1.86
C SER A 136 -10.24 2.08 -0.57
N LYS A 137 -9.64 1.76 0.58
CA LYS A 137 -10.08 2.25 1.89
C LYS A 137 -10.00 3.77 1.98
N TYR A 138 -8.90 4.36 1.54
CA TYR A 138 -8.67 5.79 1.74
C TYR A 138 -9.53 6.64 0.79
N PHE A 139 -9.75 6.20 -0.45
CA PHE A 139 -10.78 6.77 -1.30
C PHE A 139 -12.16 6.72 -0.66
N TYR A 140 -12.55 5.57 -0.09
CA TYR A 140 -13.84 5.44 0.58
C TYR A 140 -14.01 6.40 1.76
N GLU A 141 -12.94 6.67 2.51
CA GLU A 141 -12.95 7.65 3.59
C GLU A 141 -13.03 9.09 3.07
N LEU A 142 -12.31 9.42 1.99
CA LEU A 142 -12.29 10.75 1.37
C LEU A 142 -13.62 11.12 0.68
N THR A 143 -14.34 10.16 0.10
CA THR A 143 -15.63 10.42 -0.56
C THR A 143 -16.77 10.70 0.42
N LYS A 144 -16.52 10.66 1.73
CA LYS A 144 -17.53 10.88 2.78
C LYS A 144 -18.79 10.04 2.57
N LEU A 145 -18.63 8.84 2.01
CA LEU A 145 -19.71 7.90 1.71
C LEU A 145 -20.65 8.31 0.57
N ASP A 146 -20.26 9.23 -0.31
CA ASP A 146 -21.02 9.53 -1.53
C ASP A 146 -20.90 8.37 -2.53
N ASP A 147 -21.96 7.57 -2.65
CA ASP A 147 -22.01 6.41 -3.55
C ASP A 147 -21.75 6.79 -5.01
N LYS A 148 -22.06 8.00 -5.46
CA LYS A 148 -21.79 8.46 -6.83
C LYS A 148 -20.29 8.64 -7.08
N LEU A 149 -19.58 9.20 -6.09
CA LEU A 149 -18.12 9.35 -6.16
C LEU A 149 -17.40 8.01 -5.99
N ILE A 150 -17.91 7.14 -5.11
CA ILE A 150 -17.37 5.78 -4.95
C ILE A 150 -17.48 5.01 -6.26
N ASN A 151 -18.64 5.05 -6.92
CA ASN A 151 -18.89 4.34 -8.17
C ASN A 151 -18.14 4.93 -9.37
N SER A 152 -17.51 6.11 -9.25
CA SER A 152 -16.66 6.67 -10.29
C SER A 152 -15.19 6.25 -10.15
N ILE A 153 -14.80 5.51 -9.10
CA ILE A 153 -13.40 5.14 -8.87
C ILE A 153 -13.19 3.67 -9.26
N ASN A 154 -12.24 3.43 -10.16
CA ASN A 154 -11.83 2.09 -10.59
C ASN A 154 -10.37 1.86 -10.23
N ILE A 155 -10.09 0.83 -9.42
CA ILE A 155 -8.72 0.46 -9.04
C ILE A 155 -8.36 -0.86 -9.71
N TYR A 156 -7.26 -0.88 -10.43
CA TYR A 156 -6.66 -2.05 -11.05
C TYR A 156 -5.32 -2.33 -10.36
N ALA A 157 -5.05 -3.60 -10.08
CA ALA A 157 -3.84 -4.03 -9.40
C ALA A 157 -3.24 -5.23 -10.13
N THR A 158 -1.98 -5.12 -10.55
CA THR A 158 -1.32 -6.13 -11.37
C THR A 158 -0.21 -6.85 -10.61
N ASP A 159 -0.01 -8.12 -10.94
CA ASP A 159 1.18 -8.90 -10.56
C ASP A 159 1.48 -9.94 -11.64
N ILE A 160 2.71 -10.47 -11.64
CA ILE A 160 3.10 -11.57 -12.52
C ILE A 160 2.82 -12.93 -11.88
N LYS A 161 2.78 -13.00 -10.54
CA LYS A 161 2.63 -14.24 -9.78
C LYS A 161 1.16 -14.47 -9.41
N GLU A 162 0.55 -15.53 -9.95
CA GLU A 162 -0.84 -15.85 -9.65
C GLU A 162 -1.06 -16.14 -8.15
N GLU A 163 -0.10 -16.79 -7.48
CA GLU A 163 -0.13 -17.03 -6.03
C GLU A 163 -0.25 -15.73 -5.22
N TYR A 164 0.30 -14.62 -5.71
CA TYR A 164 0.21 -13.32 -5.05
C TYR A 164 -1.17 -12.70 -5.29
N LEU A 165 -1.69 -12.79 -6.51
CA LEU A 165 -3.04 -12.34 -6.84
C LEU A 165 -4.12 -13.11 -6.09
N GLU A 166 -3.96 -14.42 -5.88
CA GLU A 166 -4.86 -15.21 -5.05
C GLU A 166 -4.91 -14.70 -3.61
N ILE A 167 -3.75 -14.39 -3.02
CA ILE A 167 -3.66 -13.80 -1.68
C ILE A 167 -4.26 -12.39 -1.66
N ALA A 168 -4.00 -11.58 -2.68
CA ALA A 168 -4.54 -10.23 -2.80
C ALA A 168 -6.08 -10.24 -2.88
N ARG A 169 -6.66 -11.10 -3.72
CA ARG A 169 -8.11 -11.31 -3.81
C ARG A 169 -8.70 -11.79 -2.48
N LYS A 170 -8.05 -12.75 -1.82
CA LYS A 170 -8.46 -13.23 -0.50
C LYS A 170 -8.45 -12.10 0.54
N ASN A 171 -7.39 -11.30 0.57
CA ASN A 171 -7.27 -10.15 1.47
C ASN A 171 -8.36 -9.12 1.18
N TYR A 172 -8.61 -8.79 -0.08
CA TYR A 172 -9.67 -7.85 -0.47
C TYR A 172 -11.05 -8.36 -0.01
N ASN A 173 -11.38 -9.61 -0.31
CA ASN A 173 -12.65 -10.24 0.08
C ASN A 173 -12.84 -10.32 1.61
N ASN A 174 -11.78 -10.58 2.37
CA ASN A 174 -11.82 -10.57 3.84
C ASN A 174 -12.17 -9.19 4.43
N ASN A 175 -11.92 -8.12 3.68
CA ASN A 175 -12.15 -6.74 4.10
C ASN A 175 -13.43 -6.14 3.49
N ILE A 176 -13.95 -6.67 2.38
CA ILE A 176 -15.31 -6.35 1.93
C ILE A 176 -16.34 -6.96 2.90
N ASN A 177 -16.26 -8.27 3.15
CA ASN A 177 -17.33 -9.03 3.80
C ASN A 177 -17.38 -8.90 5.33
N GLY A 178 -16.77 -7.85 5.89
CA GLY A 178 -16.72 -7.49 7.31
C GLY A 178 -17.01 -8.64 8.27
N ASN A 179 -16.00 -9.46 8.61
CA ASN A 179 -16.09 -10.61 9.53
C ASN A 179 -17.52 -11.14 9.72
N ILE A 180 -18.00 -11.98 8.80
CA ILE A 180 -19.03 -12.95 9.16
C ILE A 180 -18.37 -13.85 10.21
N ASN A 181 -18.50 -13.49 11.49
CA ASN A 181 -18.21 -14.40 12.57
C ASN A 181 -19.13 -15.60 12.38
N ASN A 182 -18.61 -16.67 11.77
CA ASN A 182 -19.22 -17.99 11.74
C ASN A 182 -19.18 -18.64 13.14
N ASN A 183 -19.53 -17.88 14.19
CA ASN A 183 -20.14 -18.42 15.39
C ASN A 183 -21.66 -18.44 15.19
N ILE A 184 -22.11 -19.05 14.09
CA ILE A 184 -23.46 -19.59 14.06
C ILE A 184 -23.39 -20.82 14.97
N ASN A 185 -23.75 -20.62 16.23
CA ASN A 185 -24.27 -21.71 17.04
C ASN A 185 -25.28 -22.46 16.17
N LYS A 186 -24.94 -23.70 15.79
CA LYS A 186 -25.87 -24.69 15.26
C LYS A 186 -26.90 -24.98 16.36
N ASN A 187 -27.83 -24.06 16.57
CA ASN A 187 -29.06 -24.20 17.36
C ASN A 187 -29.81 -22.86 17.26
N ASN A 188 -30.47 -22.64 16.13
CA ASN A 188 -31.75 -21.93 16.05
C ASN A 188 -32.22 -21.94 14.59
N LYS A 189 -32.89 -23.04 14.21
CA LYS A 189 -33.84 -23.01 13.09
C LYS A 189 -35.01 -22.16 13.55
N ASN A 190 -35.09 -20.92 13.08
CA ASN A 190 -36.28 -20.10 12.84
C ASN A 190 -35.95 -18.61 13.03
N ASN A 191 -35.59 -17.95 11.93
CA ASN A 191 -36.04 -16.59 11.61
C ASN A 191 -35.60 -16.24 10.19
N LYS A 192 -36.55 -16.37 9.26
CA LYS A 192 -36.48 -15.72 7.95
C LYS A 192 -36.77 -14.23 8.19
N ASN A 193 -35.94 -13.34 7.62
CA ASN A 193 -36.05 -11.88 7.58
C ASN A 193 -35.12 -11.06 8.50
N ASN A 194 -33.86 -11.46 8.64
CA ASN A 194 -32.80 -10.47 8.91
C ASN A 194 -32.11 -10.13 7.58
N LYS A 195 -32.42 -8.98 7.01
CA LYS A 195 -31.49 -8.30 6.09
C LYS A 195 -30.25 -8.01 6.92
N ASN A 196 -29.24 -8.85 6.79
CA ASN A 196 -27.93 -8.57 7.38
C ASN A 196 -27.44 -7.26 6.74
N ASN A 197 -27.44 -6.17 7.51
CA ASN A 197 -26.71 -4.96 7.14
C ASN A 197 -25.22 -5.33 7.15
N ILE A 198 -24.72 -5.83 6.01
CA ILE A 198 -23.30 -6.08 5.80
C ILE A 198 -22.65 -4.70 5.75
N ASN A 199 -22.09 -4.27 6.87
CA ASN A 199 -21.29 -3.06 6.93
C ASN A 199 -19.93 -3.38 6.29
N THR A 200 -19.82 -3.19 4.98
CA THR A 200 -18.59 -3.46 4.23
C THR A 200 -17.52 -2.42 4.58
N LYS A 201 -16.28 -2.85 4.82
CA LYS A 201 -15.19 -1.90 5.16
C LYS A 201 -14.54 -1.28 3.93
N LEU A 202 -14.72 -1.92 2.78
CA LEU A 202 -14.26 -1.47 1.47
C LEU A 202 -15.49 -1.37 0.57
N LYS A 203 -15.63 -0.24 -0.12
CA LYS A 203 -16.67 -0.03 -1.14
C LYS A 203 -16.11 0.27 -2.52
N VAL A 204 -14.87 0.74 -2.62
CA VAL A 204 -14.22 0.96 -3.92
C VAL A 204 -13.70 -0.37 -4.46
N PRO A 205 -14.14 -0.81 -5.65
CA PRO A 205 -13.72 -2.08 -6.26
C PRO A 205 -12.23 -2.10 -6.56
N VAL A 206 -11.60 -3.27 -6.45
CA VAL A 206 -10.23 -3.53 -6.87
C VAL A 206 -10.19 -4.76 -7.77
N ASP A 207 -9.75 -4.57 -9.01
CA ASP A 207 -9.61 -5.63 -10.00
C ASP A 207 -8.16 -6.13 -10.05
N PHE A 208 -7.97 -7.42 -9.77
CA PHE A 208 -6.66 -8.07 -9.69
C PHE A 208 -6.33 -8.84 -10.97
N ILE A 209 -5.33 -8.36 -11.71
CA ILE A 209 -5.01 -8.80 -13.07
C ILE A 209 -3.61 -9.43 -13.10
N ASN A 210 -3.50 -10.59 -13.77
CA ASN A 210 -2.20 -11.17 -14.06
C ASN A 210 -1.58 -10.47 -15.28
N SER A 211 -0.46 -9.76 -15.08
CA SER A 211 0.16 -9.01 -16.16
C SER A 211 0.90 -9.87 -17.17
N LYS A 212 1.08 -11.17 -16.89
CA LYS A 212 1.78 -12.13 -17.75
C LYS A 212 3.20 -11.66 -18.12
N GLY A 213 3.86 -10.97 -17.19
CA GLY A 213 5.21 -10.44 -17.36
C GLY A 213 5.29 -9.03 -17.98
N ASN A 214 4.15 -8.42 -18.31
CA ASN A 214 4.11 -7.05 -18.83
C ASN A 214 4.02 -6.01 -17.70
N LEU A 215 4.39 -4.76 -18.01
CA LEU A 215 4.21 -3.61 -17.12
C LEU A 215 2.81 -3.00 -17.31
N ILE A 216 2.55 -2.40 -18.46
CA ILE A 216 1.23 -1.87 -18.83
C ILE A 216 0.88 -2.29 -20.27
N LYS A 217 1.80 -2.08 -21.21
CA LYS A 217 1.63 -2.45 -22.61
C LYS A 217 1.38 -3.96 -22.73
N ASN A 218 0.46 -4.35 -23.62
CA ASN A 218 0.09 -5.76 -23.87
C ASN A 218 -0.67 -6.47 -22.74
N ILE A 219 -1.16 -5.74 -21.73
CA ILE A 219 -2.19 -6.25 -20.82
C ILE A 219 -3.54 -5.94 -21.44
N ASN A 220 -4.18 -6.95 -22.05
CA ASN A 220 -5.43 -6.77 -22.82
C ASN A 220 -6.55 -6.14 -21.97
N GLU A 221 -6.62 -6.51 -20.69
CA GLU A 221 -7.57 -5.99 -19.73
C GLU A 221 -7.42 -4.47 -19.48
N LEU A 222 -6.25 -3.90 -19.83
CA LEU A 222 -5.92 -2.48 -19.62
C LEU A 222 -5.79 -1.68 -20.93
N SER A 223 -5.99 -2.30 -22.11
CA SER A 223 -5.65 -1.68 -23.41
C SER A 223 -6.40 -0.38 -23.70
N ASP A 224 -7.64 -0.28 -23.21
CA ASP A 224 -8.55 0.83 -23.51
C ASP A 224 -8.56 1.89 -22.41
N TYR A 225 -7.72 1.72 -21.38
CA TYR A 225 -7.70 2.58 -20.21
C TYR A 225 -6.57 3.60 -20.26
N LYS A 226 -6.93 4.82 -19.88
CA LYS A 226 -6.00 5.82 -19.36
C LYS A 226 -6.21 5.95 -17.86
N PHE A 227 -5.13 6.25 -17.15
CA PHE A 227 -5.11 6.32 -15.69
C PHE A 227 -4.86 7.74 -15.21
N ASP A 228 -5.58 8.12 -14.17
CA ASP A 228 -5.33 9.35 -13.43
C ASP A 228 -4.22 9.14 -12.39
N ILE A 229 -4.04 7.90 -11.92
CA ILE A 229 -2.97 7.51 -10.99
C ILE A 229 -2.36 6.18 -11.43
N ILE A 230 -1.06 6.14 -11.63
CA ILE A 230 -0.25 4.92 -11.74
C ILE A 230 0.73 4.92 -10.57
N PHE A 231 0.88 3.82 -9.86
CA PHE A 231 1.81 3.80 -8.73
C PHE A 231 2.40 2.42 -8.47
N THR A 232 3.57 2.39 -7.85
CA THR A 232 4.26 1.14 -7.54
C THR A 232 5.23 1.28 -6.37
N TYR A 233 5.44 0.16 -5.67
CA TYR A 233 6.65 -0.06 -4.89
C TYR A 233 7.55 -1.04 -5.64
N PRO A 234 8.41 -0.54 -6.55
CA PRO A 234 9.01 -1.37 -7.57
C PRO A 234 10.04 -2.34 -6.98
N PRO A 235 10.38 -3.43 -7.68
CA PRO A 235 11.66 -4.10 -7.45
C PRO A 235 12.80 -3.11 -7.70
N TYR A 236 13.83 -3.13 -6.87
CA TYR A 236 14.81 -2.04 -6.82
C TYR A 236 16.26 -2.47 -6.56
N TYR A 237 16.56 -3.77 -6.57
CA TYR A 237 17.94 -4.27 -6.54
C TYR A 237 18.54 -4.39 -7.95
N SER A 238 19.86 -4.26 -8.03
CA SER A 238 20.62 -4.37 -9.29
C SER A 238 20.71 -5.81 -9.80
N ASP A 239 21.11 -6.00 -11.06
CA ASP A 239 21.28 -7.32 -11.68
C ASP A 239 22.30 -8.21 -10.94
N HIS A 240 23.33 -7.59 -10.36
CA HIS A 240 24.40 -8.28 -9.63
C HIS A 240 24.13 -8.44 -8.13
N SER A 241 22.95 -8.02 -7.66
CA SER A 241 22.58 -8.20 -6.26
C SER A 241 22.31 -9.67 -5.99
N VAL A 242 23.28 -10.36 -5.39
CA VAL A 242 23.05 -11.69 -4.84
C VAL A 242 22.09 -11.50 -3.67
N ALA A 243 20.87 -12.05 -3.73
CA ALA A 243 20.01 -12.04 -2.56
C ALA A 243 20.77 -12.80 -1.46
N SER A 244 21.35 -12.06 -0.51
CA SER A 244 22.04 -12.67 0.61
C SER A 244 20.99 -13.43 1.41
N VAL A 245 21.08 -14.76 1.37
CA VAL A 245 20.34 -15.69 2.24
C VAL A 245 20.51 -15.28 3.72
N ARG A 246 21.56 -14.51 4.04
CA ARG A 246 21.73 -13.82 5.32
C ARG A 246 20.76 -12.63 5.45
N SER A 247 19.56 -12.95 5.91
CA SER A 247 18.68 -12.09 6.70
C SER A 247 18.35 -10.71 6.12
N PHE A 248 17.52 -10.67 5.07
CA PHE A 248 16.72 -9.49 4.73
C PHE A 248 15.60 -9.30 5.75
N GLY A 249 15.92 -8.93 7.00
CA GLY A 249 14.90 -8.62 8.03
C GLY A 249 13.81 -9.69 8.17
N GLY A 250 14.20 -10.97 8.08
CA GLY A 250 13.26 -12.09 8.03
C GLY A 250 12.49 -12.22 6.71
N ALA A 251 13.15 -12.21 5.56
CA ALA A 251 12.50 -12.53 4.28
C ALA A 251 13.30 -13.57 3.49
N ASP A 252 12.71 -14.75 3.28
CA ASP A 252 13.10 -15.72 2.25
C ASP A 252 12.46 -15.34 0.89
N ALA A 253 12.68 -14.11 0.43
CA ALA A 253 12.23 -13.73 -0.92
C ALA A 253 13.03 -14.53 -1.95
N GLU A 254 12.35 -15.15 -2.91
CA GLU A 254 13.04 -15.77 -4.04
C GLU A 254 13.95 -14.75 -4.72
N LYS A 255 15.15 -15.19 -5.14
CA LYS A 255 16.28 -14.33 -5.51
C LYS A 255 15.98 -13.26 -6.56
N VAL A 256 14.88 -13.36 -7.31
CA VAL A 256 14.57 -12.54 -8.50
C VAL A 256 13.49 -11.48 -8.25
N GLU A 257 12.60 -11.65 -7.27
CA GLU A 257 11.38 -10.81 -7.14
C GLU A 257 11.66 -9.34 -6.82
N LEU A 258 12.82 -9.04 -6.24
CA LEU A 258 13.20 -7.68 -5.88
C LEU A 258 14.21 -7.08 -6.85
N ILE A 259 14.63 -7.82 -7.88
CA ILE A 259 15.59 -7.35 -8.89
C ILE A 259 14.86 -6.41 -9.85
N GLY A 260 15.13 -5.10 -9.72
CA GLY A 260 14.65 -4.08 -10.64
C GLY A 260 15.51 -3.98 -11.91
N GLY A 261 16.70 -4.57 -11.86
CA GLY A 261 17.65 -4.63 -12.96
C GLY A 261 18.39 -3.31 -13.22
N GLY A 262 19.40 -3.36 -14.07
CA GLY A 262 20.32 -2.23 -14.25
C GLY A 262 21.38 -2.16 -13.16
N LYS A 263 22.16 -1.07 -13.17
CA LYS A 263 23.35 -0.96 -12.32
C LYS A 263 22.99 -0.75 -10.85
N TYR A 264 21.91 -0.04 -10.59
CA TYR A 264 21.44 0.36 -9.26
C TYR A 264 20.01 -0.13 -8.95
N GLY A 265 19.39 -0.91 -9.86
CA GLY A 265 18.01 -1.40 -9.73
C GLY A 265 16.95 -0.47 -10.32
N GLU A 266 17.34 0.42 -11.23
CA GLU A 266 16.52 1.46 -11.86
C GLU A 266 15.69 0.98 -13.05
N LYS A 267 16.11 -0.09 -13.72
CA LYS A 267 15.65 -0.41 -15.09
C LYS A 267 14.15 -0.62 -15.16
N PHE A 268 13.57 -1.35 -14.20
CA PHE A 268 12.12 -1.55 -14.09
C PHE A 268 11.37 -0.22 -14.04
N SER A 269 11.83 0.71 -13.19
CA SER A 269 11.18 2.01 -13.02
C SER A 269 11.33 2.88 -14.26
N GLU A 270 12.48 2.84 -14.93
CA GLU A 270 12.68 3.57 -16.18
C GLU A 270 11.74 3.08 -17.28
N GLN A 271 11.62 1.76 -17.46
CA GLN A 271 10.71 1.15 -18.42
C GLN A 271 9.26 1.48 -18.10
N LEU A 272 8.89 1.45 -16.81
CA LEU A 272 7.53 1.81 -16.40
C LEU A 272 7.21 3.28 -16.71
N ILE A 273 8.15 4.21 -16.52
CA ILE A 273 7.94 5.63 -16.87
C ILE A 273 7.73 5.79 -18.38
N GLU A 274 8.53 5.09 -19.19
CA GLU A 274 8.43 5.13 -20.65
C GLU A 274 7.09 4.62 -21.17
N GLU A 275 6.52 3.58 -20.53
CA GLU A 275 5.18 3.12 -20.85
C GLU A 275 4.12 4.07 -20.29
N ALA A 276 4.21 4.44 -19.02
CA ALA A 276 3.17 5.16 -18.29
C ALA A 276 2.82 6.52 -18.91
N LYS A 277 3.77 7.26 -19.50
CA LYS A 277 3.46 8.53 -20.18
C LYS A 277 2.37 8.38 -21.26
N ASP A 278 2.32 7.21 -21.91
CA ASP A 278 1.35 6.88 -22.95
C ASP A 278 0.04 6.37 -22.35
N PHE A 279 -0.05 6.11 -21.05
CA PHE A 279 -1.25 5.61 -20.36
C PHE A 279 -1.80 6.59 -19.32
N LEU A 280 -1.10 7.69 -19.02
CA LEU A 280 -1.60 8.74 -18.15
C LEU A 280 -2.58 9.67 -18.89
N ASN A 281 -3.68 10.00 -18.21
CA ASN A 281 -4.50 11.16 -18.53
C ASN A 281 -3.70 12.45 -18.35
N GLU A 282 -4.16 13.54 -18.97
CA GLU A 282 -3.68 14.87 -18.58
C GLU A 282 -3.95 15.11 -17.10
N ASN A 283 -2.98 15.74 -16.44
CA ASN A 283 -2.93 15.91 -14.98
C ASN A 283 -2.85 14.59 -14.19
N GLY A 284 -2.58 13.47 -14.88
CA GLY A 284 -2.35 12.18 -14.25
C GLY A 284 -0.96 12.07 -13.62
N ILE A 285 -0.86 11.24 -12.58
CA ILE A 285 0.38 11.05 -11.82
C ILE A 285 0.91 9.63 -11.96
N ILE A 286 2.24 9.49 -12.08
CA ILE A 286 2.96 8.26 -11.77
C ILE A 286 3.76 8.43 -10.47
N ALA A 287 3.64 7.49 -9.53
CA ALA A 287 4.28 7.57 -8.22
C ALA A 287 5.11 6.33 -7.87
N PHE A 288 6.30 6.55 -7.34
CA PHE A 288 7.22 5.51 -6.89
C PHE A 288 7.60 5.72 -5.44
N MET A 289 7.73 4.63 -4.67
CA MET A 289 8.41 4.69 -3.37
C MET A 289 9.74 3.92 -3.41
N PHE A 290 10.83 4.54 -2.95
CA PHE A 290 12.16 3.94 -2.90
C PHE A 290 12.76 3.94 -1.50
N PRO A 291 13.65 2.97 -1.17
CA PRO A 291 14.53 3.10 -0.02
C PRO A 291 15.55 4.22 -0.21
N ASP A 292 16.14 4.68 0.90
CA ASP A 292 17.12 5.77 0.96
C ASP A 292 18.42 5.51 0.19
N LYS A 293 18.79 4.25 -0.05
CA LYS A 293 19.98 3.89 -0.84
C LYS A 293 19.65 2.87 -1.93
N PRO A 294 20.41 2.85 -3.04
CA PRO A 294 21.37 3.89 -3.45
C PRO A 294 20.67 5.19 -3.89
N GLU A 295 21.37 6.31 -3.80
CA GLU A 295 20.86 7.62 -4.25
C GLU A 295 20.84 7.69 -5.78
N GLU A 296 21.81 7.04 -6.42
CA GLU A 296 22.00 6.97 -7.86
C GLU A 296 20.77 6.39 -8.58
N ARG A 297 20.15 5.36 -8.01
CA ARG A 297 18.89 4.82 -8.54
C ARG A 297 17.82 5.90 -8.62
N ARG A 298 17.66 6.70 -7.56
CA ARG A 298 16.65 7.77 -7.56
C ARG A 298 16.97 8.84 -8.59
N LYS A 299 18.23 9.27 -8.70
CA LYS A 299 18.66 10.25 -9.70
C LYS A 299 18.37 9.80 -11.13
N LEU A 300 18.57 8.51 -11.44
CA LEU A 300 18.25 7.95 -12.75
C LEU A 300 16.74 7.95 -13.02
N VAL A 301 15.94 7.57 -12.03
CA VAL A 301 14.47 7.61 -12.12
C VAL A 301 13.96 9.05 -12.26
N GLU A 302 14.48 10.00 -11.47
CA GLU A 302 14.18 11.44 -11.56
C GLU A 302 14.51 11.99 -12.95
N LYS A 303 15.69 11.64 -13.47
CA LYS A 303 16.10 12.01 -14.83
C LYS A 303 15.14 11.43 -15.87
N LYS A 304 14.76 10.15 -15.76
CA LYS A 304 13.85 9.51 -16.72
C LYS A 304 12.46 10.16 -16.74
N ILE A 305 11.95 10.60 -15.58
CA ILE A 305 10.70 11.37 -15.49
C ILE A 305 10.80 12.64 -16.34
N ILE A 306 11.87 13.40 -16.16
CA ILE A 306 12.12 14.64 -16.92
C ILE A 306 12.31 14.35 -18.41
N ASP A 307 13.10 13.34 -18.77
CA ASP A 307 13.35 12.92 -20.15
C ASP A 307 12.04 12.48 -20.86
N CYS A 308 11.03 12.02 -20.11
CA CYS A 308 9.71 11.67 -20.61
C CYS A 308 8.71 12.85 -20.60
N ASN A 309 9.19 14.08 -20.39
CA ASN A 309 8.39 15.30 -20.34
C ASN A 309 7.29 15.28 -19.26
N LEU A 310 7.59 14.67 -18.11
CA LEU A 310 6.75 14.71 -16.92
C LEU A 310 7.35 15.70 -15.91
N GLU A 311 6.49 16.45 -15.22
CA GLU A 311 6.92 17.30 -14.11
C GLU A 311 7.31 16.45 -12.91
N LEU A 312 8.49 16.71 -12.34
CA LEU A 312 9.04 15.97 -11.21
C LEU A 312 8.66 16.62 -9.88
N ASP A 313 8.11 15.84 -8.96
CA ASP A 313 8.00 16.21 -7.55
C ASP A 313 8.48 15.08 -6.62
N LYS A 314 8.86 15.42 -5.39
CA LYS A 314 9.45 14.49 -4.43
C LYS A 314 9.14 14.80 -2.98
N TYR A 315 8.98 13.72 -2.24
CA TYR A 315 8.72 13.73 -0.81
C TYR A 315 9.60 12.72 -0.09
N GLU A 316 9.80 12.96 1.20
CA GLU A 316 10.58 12.09 2.06
C GLU A 316 9.76 11.66 3.26
N ILE A 317 9.76 10.35 3.52
CA ILE A 317 9.15 9.77 4.71
C ILE A 317 10.26 9.23 5.61
N GLN A 318 10.24 9.63 6.87
CA GLN A 318 11.09 9.06 7.90
C GLN A 318 10.25 8.31 8.94
N SER A 319 10.43 6.98 9.01
CA SER A 319 9.82 6.13 10.03
C SER A 319 10.92 5.43 10.82
N GLY A 320 11.17 5.93 12.03
CA GLY A 320 12.32 5.52 12.86
C GLY A 320 13.65 5.77 12.13
N LYS A 321 14.45 4.71 11.96
CA LYS A 321 15.74 4.76 11.23
C LYS A 321 15.58 4.59 9.71
N ARG A 322 14.38 4.26 9.22
CA ARG A 322 14.14 4.00 7.80
C ARG A 322 13.65 5.28 7.13
N LYS A 323 14.46 5.74 6.18
CA LYS A 323 14.13 6.81 5.25
C LYS A 323 13.61 6.22 3.94
N ARG A 324 12.55 6.80 3.41
CA ARG A 324 11.90 6.45 2.14
C ARG A 324 11.70 7.72 1.35
N HIS A 325 11.80 7.60 0.04
CA HIS A 325 11.58 8.70 -0.89
C HIS A 325 10.39 8.35 -1.76
N ILE A 326 9.47 9.29 -1.91
CA ILE A 326 8.40 9.22 -2.90
C ILE A 326 8.78 10.14 -4.03
N ILE A 327 8.71 9.62 -5.26
CA ILE A 327 9.03 10.35 -6.48
C ILE A 327 7.79 10.32 -7.37
N PHE A 328 7.37 11.49 -7.81
CA PHE A 328 6.23 11.70 -8.67
C PHE A 328 6.67 12.17 -10.06
N GLY A 329 6.03 11.65 -11.10
CA GLY A 329 6.00 12.23 -12.43
C GLY A 329 4.58 12.65 -12.75
N ILE A 330 4.37 13.92 -13.08
CA ILE A 330 3.05 14.50 -13.33
C ILE A 330 2.95 14.85 -14.82
N LYS A 331 1.94 14.32 -15.49
CA LYS A 331 1.66 14.67 -16.88
C LYS A 331 0.91 16.00 -16.93
N LYS A 332 1.52 17.03 -17.51
CA LYS A 332 0.87 18.33 -17.72
C LYS A 332 0.23 18.40 -19.10
N GLU A 333 -0.83 19.20 -19.19
CA GLU A 333 -1.51 19.56 -20.44
C GLU A 333 -0.59 20.14 -21.51
#